data_AF-A0A509LB46-F1
#
_entry.id   AF-A0A509LB46-F1
#
_cell.length_a   1.000
_cell.length_b   1.000
_cell.length_c   1.000
_cell.angle_alpha   90.00
_cell.angle_beta   90.00
_cell.angle_gamma   90.00
#
_symmetry.space_group_name_H-M   'P 1'
#
loop_
_entity.id
_entity.type
_entity.pdbx_description
1 polymer ?
#
loop_
_entity_poly.entity_id
_entity_poly.type
_entity_poly.pdbx_seq_one_letter_code
_entity_poly.pdbx_strand_id
1 'polypeptide(L)' 'ALQMHGGYGFIKDYPVERFYRDARVFTIYEGTSEIQRIVISNHILKDKRRP' A
#
# COMPACT_ATOMS: atom_id res chain seq x y z
N ALA A 1 -8.83 7.80 -9.58
CA ALA A 1 -9.49 8.90 -8.84
C ALA A 1 -8.76 10.23 -9.02
N LEU A 2 -7.48 10.38 -8.64
CA LEU A 2 -6.72 11.63 -8.84
C LEU A 2 -6.69 12.08 -10.32
N GLN A 3 -6.29 11.19 -11.22
CA GLN A 3 -6.18 11.51 -12.65
C GLN A 3 -7.52 11.90 -13.29
N MET A 4 -8.65 11.45 -12.74
CA MET A 4 -9.99 11.86 -13.18
C MET A 4 -10.35 13.28 -12.74
N HIS A 5 -9.75 13.77 -11.65
CA HIS A 5 -9.94 15.14 -11.15
C HIS A 5 -8.90 16.12 -11.71
N GLY A 6 -7.96 15.67 -12.55
CA GLY A 6 -6.89 16.50 -13.11
C GLY A 6 -6.08 17.21 -12.01
N GLY A 7 -5.72 18.47 -12.24
CA GLY A 7 -4.99 19.29 -11.25
C GLY A 7 -5.72 19.47 -9.92
N TYR A 8 -7.05 19.43 -9.92
CA TYR A 8 -7.86 19.50 -8.69
C TYR A 8 -7.71 18.27 -7.80
N GLY A 9 -7.24 17.14 -8.33
CA GLY A 9 -6.93 15.95 -7.55
C GLY A 9 -5.69 16.08 -6.65
N PHE A 10 -4.90 17.15 -6.80
CA PHE A 10 -3.64 17.39 -6.09
C PHE A 10 -3.65 18.61 -5.15
N ILE A 11 -4.80 19.30 -5.03
CA ILE A 11 -4.96 20.44 -4.12
C ILE A 11 -5.71 20.02 -2.85
N LYS A 12 -5.33 20.64 -1.72
CA LYS A 12 -5.83 20.33 -0.37
C LYS A 12 -7.34 20.44 -0.19
N ASP A 13 -8.01 21.07 -1.14
CA ASP A 13 -9.44 21.32 -1.09
C ASP A 13 -10.30 20.08 -1.44
N TYR A 14 -9.71 19.03 -2.02
CA TYR A 14 -10.45 17.82 -2.38
C TYR A 14 -10.06 16.60 -1.53
N PRO A 15 -11.03 15.83 -1.00
CA PRO A 15 -10.76 14.68 -0.13
C PRO A 15 -9.95 13.57 -0.82
N VAL A 16 -9.92 13.54 -2.16
CA VAL A 16 -9.21 12.54 -2.96
C VAL A 16 -7.69 12.55 -2.72
N GLU A 17 -7.08 13.71 -2.52
CA GLU A 17 -5.64 13.79 -2.24
C GLU A 17 -5.29 13.25 -0.84
N ARG A 18 -6.17 13.49 0.14
CA ARG A 18 -6.02 12.98 1.51
C ARG A 18 -6.10 11.46 1.51
N PHE A 19 -7.12 10.90 0.86
CA PHE A 19 -7.24 9.44 0.75
C PHE A 19 -6.04 8.82 0.03
N TYR A 20 -5.51 9.48 -1.01
CA TYR A 20 -4.31 9.00 -1.68
C TYR A 20 -3.08 9.04 -0.77
N ARG A 21 -2.90 10.10 0.02
CA ARG A 21 -1.82 10.22 1.00
C ARG A 21 -1.91 9.12 2.07
N ASP A 22 -3.09 8.93 2.64
CA ASP A 22 -3.33 7.93 3.68
C ASP A 22 -3.09 6.51 3.14
N ALA A 23 -3.57 6.22 1.92
CA ALA A 23 -3.35 4.94 1.25
C ALA A 23 -1.85 4.62 1.05
N ARG A 24 -1.01 5.63 0.78
CA ARG A 24 0.45 5.43 0.63
C ARG A 24 1.11 5.09 1.96
N VAL A 25 0.67 5.65 3.08
CA VAL A 25 1.24 5.36 4.41
C VAL A 25 1.04 3.88 4.77
N PHE A 26 -0.13 3.31 4.46
CA PHE A 26 -0.41 1.89 4.72
C PHE A 26 0.47 0.91 3.93
N THR A 27 1.16 1.36 2.88
CA THR A 27 2.09 0.52 2.12
C THR A 27 3.47 0.37 2.79
N ILE A 28 3.73 1.16 3.84
CA ILE A 28 5.02 1.24 4.54
C ILE A 28 4.84 0.84 6.01
N TYR A 29 3.75 1.30 6.64
CA TYR A 29 3.44 1.01 8.03
C TYR A 29 3.00 -0.44 8.23
N GLU A 30 3.33 -1.05 9.39
CA GLU A 30 3.06 -2.47 9.73
C GLU A 30 3.62 -3.50 8.72
N GLY A 31 4.70 -3.13 8.03
CA GLY A 31 5.37 -3.99 7.07
C GLY A 31 5.17 -3.51 5.64
N THR A 32 6.29 -3.30 4.94
CA THR A 32 6.25 -2.86 3.54
C THR A 32 5.64 -3.94 2.64
N SER A 33 5.28 -3.53 1.42
CA SER A 33 4.74 -4.45 0.41
C SER A 33 5.65 -5.66 0.14
N GLU A 34 6.97 -5.49 0.26
CA GLU A 34 7.97 -6.56 0.13
C GLU A 34 7.92 -7.56 1.29
N ILE A 35 7.86 -7.07 2.54
CA ILE A 35 7.74 -7.93 3.72
C ILE A 35 6.44 -8.72 3.69
N GLN A 36 5.33 -8.07 3.34
CA GLN A 36 4.04 -8.75 3.20
C GLN A 36 4.11 -9.88 2.16
N ARG A 37 4.79 -9.62 1.03
CA ARG A 37 5.00 -10.65 0.00
C ARG A 37 5.78 -11.84 0.53
N ILE A 38 6.84 -11.62 1.29
CA ILE A 38 7.64 -12.69 1.92
C ILE A 38 6.79 -13.49 2.91
N VAL A 39 6.03 -12.82 3.79
CA VAL A 39 5.16 -13.48 4.77
C VAL A 39 4.11 -14.35 4.08
N ILE A 40 3.43 -13.80 3.07
CA ILE A 40 2.44 -14.53 2.27
C ILE A 40 3.10 -15.71 1.54
N SER A 41 4.25 -15.51 0.90
CA SER A 41 4.99 -16.58 0.23
C SER A 41 5.38 -17.70 1.19
N ASN A 42 5.87 -17.39 2.38
CA ASN A 42 6.22 -18.39 3.39
C ASN A 42 5.00 -19.16 3.89
N HIS A 43 3.85 -18.48 4.03
CA HIS A 43 2.60 -19.10 4.44
C HIS A 43 2.05 -20.05 3.37
N ILE A 44 2.05 -19.61 2.10
CA ILE A 44 1.54 -20.41 0.96
C ILE A 44 2.47 -21.61 0.68
N LEU A 45 3.79 -21.38 0.65
CA LEU A 45 4.75 -22.41 0.28
C LEU A 45 5.07 -23.38 1.43
N LYS A 46 4.47 -23.19 2.62
CA LYS A 46 4.76 -23.93 3.86
C LYS A 46 6.26 -24.11 4.02
N ASP A 47 6.94 -23.01 4.31
CA ASP A 47 8.40 -22.94 4.32
C ASP A 47 9.04 -24.20 4.94
N LYS A 48 9.61 -25.06 4.09
CA LYS A 48 10.28 -26.31 4.47
C LYS A 48 11.67 -26.04 5.06
N ARG A 49 12.06 -24.79 5.29
CA ARG A 49 13.32 -24.41 5.96
C ARG A 49 13.33 -24.67 7.47
N ARG A 50 12.42 -25.51 7.97
CA ARG A 50 12.56 -26.16 9.28
C ARG A 50 12.98 -27.62 9.03
N PRO A 51 14.11 -28.09 9.60
CA PRO A 51 14.33 -29.53 9.71
C PRO A 51 13.22 -30.19 10.54
#